data_AF-A0A0X8CPR1-F1
#
_entry.id   AF-A0A0X8CPR1-F1
#
_cell.length_a   1.000
_cell.length_b   1.000
_cell.length_c   1.000
_cell.angle_alpha   90.00
_cell.angle_beta   90.00
_cell.angle_gamma   90.00
#
_symmetry.space_group_name_H-M   'P 1'
#
loop_
_entity.id
_entity.type
_entity.pdbx_description
1 polymer ?
#
loop_
_entity_poly.entity_id
_entity_poly.type
_entity_poly.pdbx_seq_one_letter_code
_entity_poly.pdbx_strand_id
1 'polypeptide(L)'
;MDNRINEIRRTIRALRVSMLEAEAIMREQVNRDEDCTFVAKEILKMRSVMSLLARERIELGDDEPILVTCLYVPRRRPPRKPTVDRLLQSGNVLAQRVAATA
;
A
#
# COMPACT_ATOMS: atom_id res chain seq x y z
N MET A 1 -4.32 21.10 -26.50
CA MET A 1 -3.11 20.27 -26.31
C MET A 1 -2.18 21.07 -25.44
N ASP A 2 -2.27 20.88 -24.13
CA ASP A 2 -1.48 21.67 -23.20
C ASP A 2 -0.15 20.96 -23.01
N ASN A 3 0.89 21.50 -23.66
CA ASN A 3 2.25 20.95 -23.62
C ASN A 3 2.68 20.58 -22.18
N ARG A 4 2.25 21.40 -21.21
CA ARG A 4 2.47 21.18 -19.78
C ARG A 4 1.82 19.91 -19.23
N ILE A 5 0.56 19.63 -19.56
CA ILE A 5 -0.12 18.39 -19.13
C ILE A 5 0.62 17.18 -19.68
N ASN A 6 1.02 17.21 -20.95
CA ASN A 6 1.76 16.12 -21.58
C ASN A 6 3.14 15.89 -20.92
N GLU A 7 3.84 16.97 -20.57
CA GLU A 7 5.10 16.91 -19.84
C GLU A 7 4.92 16.28 -18.45
N ILE A 8 3.93 16.74 -17.68
CA ILE A 8 3.60 16.18 -16.36
C ILE A 8 3.26 14.68 -16.48
N ARG A 9 2.45 14.29 -17.46
CA ARG A 9 2.11 12.88 -17.71
C ARG A 9 3.36 12.06 -18.03
N ARG A 10 4.29 12.59 -18.83
CA ARG A 10 5.56 11.92 -19.17
C ARG A 10 6.45 11.76 -17.94
N THR A 11 6.58 12.81 -17.13
CA THR A 11 7.38 12.80 -15.90
C THR A 11 6.80 11.85 -14.87
N ILE A 12 5.47 11.83 -14.68
CA ILE A 12 4.80 10.87 -13.80
C ILE A 12 5.06 9.43 -14.26
N ARG A 13 4.99 9.14 -15.56
CA ARG A 13 5.29 7.79 -16.08
C ARG A 13 6.72 7.39 -15.76
N ALA A 14 7.70 8.25 -16.07
CA ALA A 14 9.10 7.98 -15.80
C ALA A 14 9.36 7.76 -14.30
N LEU A 15 8.84 8.66 -13.45
CA LEU A 15 9.00 8.56 -12.00
C LEU A 15 8.38 7.28 -11.43
N ARG A 16 7.23 6.82 -11.93
CA ARG A 16 6.65 5.54 -11.51
C ARG A 16 7.52 4.34 -11.86
N VAL A 17 8.20 4.36 -13.01
CA VAL A 17 9.15 3.28 -13.37
C VAL A 17 10.30 3.27 -12.37
N SER A 18 10.92 4.41 -12.09
CA SER A 18 12.01 4.52 -11.11
C SER A 18 11.57 4.13 -9.69
N MET A 19 10.35 4.48 -9.29
CA MET A 19 9.79 4.05 -8.02
C MET A 19 9.64 2.53 -7.92
N LEU A 20 9.16 1.86 -8.98
CA LEU A 20 9.02 0.40 -9.01
C LEU A 20 10.37 -0.31 -8.95
N GLU A 21 11.40 0.23 -9.61
CA GLU A 21 12.77 -0.27 -9.55
C GLU A 21 13.34 -0.14 -8.13
N ALA A 22 13.21 1.03 -7.50
CA ALA A 22 13.65 1.23 -6.12
C ALA A 22 12.92 0.30 -5.13
N GLU A 23 11.62 0.08 -5.32
CA GLU A 23 10.87 -0.90 -4.52
C GLU A 23 11.36 -2.34 -4.73
N ALA A 24 11.77 -2.71 -5.95
CA ALA A 24 12.34 -4.02 -6.21
C ALA A 24 13.66 -4.21 -5.45
N ILE A 25 14.53 -3.21 -5.48
CA ILE A 25 15.79 -3.20 -4.73
C ILE A 25 15.53 -3.29 -3.22
N MET A 26 14.60 -2.47 -2.70
CA MET A 26 14.25 -2.49 -1.27
C MET A 26 13.73 -3.88 -0.84
N ARG A 27 12.91 -4.52 -1.68
CA ARG A 27 12.42 -5.89 -1.42
C ARG A 27 13.56 -6.91 -1.40
N GLU A 28 14.54 -6.78 -2.29
CA GLU A 28 15.72 -7.64 -2.32
C GLU A 28 16.55 -7.49 -1.03
N GLN A 29 16.82 -6.26 -0.61
CA GLN A 29 17.51 -5.95 0.65
C GLN A 29 16.78 -6.54 1.86
N VAL A 30 15.46 -6.34 1.94
CA VAL A 30 14.64 -6.91 3.02
C VAL A 30 14.68 -8.43 3.03
N ASN A 31 14.62 -9.09 1.86
CA ASN A 31 14.70 -10.56 1.79
C ASN A 31 16.07 -11.12 2.19
N ARG A 32 17.11 -10.28 2.20
CA ARG A 32 18.47 -10.62 2.63
C ARG A 32 18.80 -10.12 4.04
N ASP A 33 17.83 -9.53 4.74
CA ASP A 33 18.02 -8.89 6.04
C ASP A 33 19.11 -7.78 6.03
N GLU A 34 19.25 -7.09 4.89
CA GLU A 34 20.17 -5.97 4.70
C GLU A 34 19.54 -4.62 5.13
N ASP A 35 20.37 -3.62 5.45
CA ASP A 35 19.87 -2.26 5.73
C ASP A 35 19.27 -1.62 4.48
N CYS A 36 17.96 -1.36 4.52
CA CYS A 36 17.22 -0.74 3.42
C CYS A 36 16.92 0.76 3.66
N THR A 37 17.50 1.38 4.70
CA THR A 37 17.18 2.77 5.11
C THR A 37 17.41 3.77 3.98
N PHE A 38 18.50 3.61 3.21
CA PHE A 38 18.80 4.50 2.10
C PHE A 38 17.73 4.45 1.01
N VAL A 39 17.38 3.23 0.56
CA VAL A 39 16.39 3.03 -0.50
C VAL A 39 15.00 3.46 -0.03
N ALA A 40 14.65 3.20 1.24
CA ALA A 40 13.40 3.65 1.83
C ALA A 40 13.28 5.18 1.83
N LYS A 41 14.34 5.90 2.20
CA LYS A 41 14.37 7.37 2.14
C LYS A 41 14.20 7.89 0.71
N GLU A 42 14.81 7.23 -0.27
CA GLU A 42 14.69 7.63 -1.66
C GLU A 42 13.26 7.43 -2.21
N ILE A 43 12.62 6.31 -1.86
CA ILE A 43 11.20 6.07 -2.18
C ILE A 43 10.32 7.17 -1.58
N LEU A 44 10.57 7.60 -0.34
CA LEU A 44 9.80 8.69 0.27
C LEU A 44 9.98 10.02 -0.46
N LYS A 45 11.20 10.37 -0.89
CA LYS A 45 11.44 11.56 -1.72
C LYS A 45 10.68 11.48 -3.05
N MET A 46 10.75 10.34 -3.74
CA MET A 46 10.02 10.14 -4.99
C MET A 46 8.50 10.24 -4.80
N ARG A 47 7.97 9.74 -3.67
CA ARG A 47 6.55 9.92 -3.31
C ARG A 47 6.17 11.38 -3.13
N SER A 48 7.03 12.18 -2.49
CA SER A 48 6.80 13.63 -2.37
C SER A 48 6.75 14.30 -3.74
N VAL A 49 7.70 14.01 -4.63
CA VAL A 49 7.70 14.55 -6.01
C VAL A 49 6.45 14.10 -6.77
N MET A 50 6.07 12.84 -6.68
CA MET A 50 4.85 12.29 -7.30
C MET A 50 3.60 13.03 -6.83
N SER A 51 3.51 13.35 -5.54
CA SER A 51 2.35 14.06 -4.97
C SER A 51 2.21 15.47 -5.54
N LEU A 52 3.32 16.18 -5.74
CA LEU A 52 3.34 17.52 -6.32
C LEU A 52 2.90 17.49 -7.78
N LEU A 53 3.47 16.57 -8.57
CA LEU A 53 3.10 16.40 -9.98
C LEU A 53 1.62 15.99 -10.15
N ALA A 54 1.13 15.10 -9.28
CA ALA A 54 -0.27 14.68 -9.30
C ALA A 54 -1.21 15.82 -8.97
N ARG A 55 -0.87 16.66 -7.99
CA ARG A 55 -1.65 17.85 -7.63
C ARG A 55 -1.70 18.84 -8.78
N GLU A 56 -0.55 19.16 -9.37
CA GLU A 56 -0.47 20.07 -10.51
C GLU A 56 -1.29 19.56 -11.70
N ARG A 57 -1.23 18.25 -11.97
CA ARG A 57 -2.03 17.62 -13.03
C ARG A 57 -3.54 17.83 -12.83
N ILE A 58 -4.01 17.66 -11.59
CA ILE A 58 -5.43 17.87 -11.23
C ILE A 58 -5.80 19.35 -11.35
N GLU A 59 -4.92 20.26 -10.92
CA GLU A 59 -5.13 21.72 -11.06
C GLU A 59 -5.24 22.14 -12.54
N LEU A 60 -4.60 21.41 -13.45
CA LEU A 60 -4.71 21.58 -14.91
C LEU A 60 -5.91 20.86 -15.54
N GLY A 61 -6.72 20.16 -14.75
CA GLY A 61 -7.92 19.46 -15.21
C GLY A 61 -7.68 18.10 -15.90
N ASP A 62 -6.49 17.50 -15.73
CA ASP A 62 -6.22 16.14 -16.23
C ASP A 62 -6.45 15.09 -15.14
N ASP A 63 -7.67 14.52 -15.16
CA ASP A 63 -8.10 13.47 -14.24
C ASP A 63 -7.88 12.04 -14.80
N GLU A 64 -7.45 11.92 -16.06
CA GLU A 64 -7.31 10.63 -16.72
C GLU A 64 -6.21 9.79 -16.07
N PRO A 65 -6.49 8.53 -15.67
CA PRO A 65 -5.48 7.66 -15.09
C PRO A 65 -4.25 7.51 -15.99
N ILE A 66 -3.08 7.70 -15.40
CA ILE A 66 -1.81 7.37 -16.04
C ILE A 66 -1.55 5.89 -15.77
N LEU A 67 -1.65 5.04 -16.78
CA LEU A 67 -1.32 3.62 -16.63
C LEU A 67 0.18 3.41 -16.91
N VAL A 68 0.82 2.66 -16.01
CA VAL A 68 2.19 2.15 -16.18
C VAL A 68 2.10 0.65 -16.01
N THR A 69 2.54 -0.10 -17.01
CA THR A 69 2.56 -1.56 -16.94
C THR A 69 3.49 -1.98 -15.81
N CYS A 70 2.89 -2.44 -14.71
CA CYS A 70 3.65 -3.02 -13.62
C CYS A 70 3.87 -4.50 -13.93
N LEU A 71 5.09 -4.87 -14.33
CA LEU A 71 5.45 -6.29 -14.53
C LEU A 71 5.62 -7.04 -13.20
N TYR A 72 5.48 -6.34 -12.07
CA TYR A 72 5.52 -6.95 -10.74
C TYR A 72 4.19 -7.61 -10.42
N VAL A 73 4.19 -8.94 -10.34
CA VAL A 73 3.04 -9.73 -9.87
C VAL A 73 2.88 -9.50 -8.37
N PRO A 74 1.77 -8.91 -7.89
CA PRO A 74 1.52 -8.79 -6.45
C PRO A 74 1.57 -10.18 -5.82
N ARG A 75 2.40 -10.38 -4.78
CA ARG A 75 2.32 -11.60 -3.97
C ARG A 75 0.89 -11.66 -3.42
N ARG A 76 0.11 -12.65 -3.87
CA ARG A 76 -1.18 -12.99 -3.27
C ARG A 76 -0.96 -13.08 -1.76
N ARG A 77 -1.79 -12.38 -0.98
CA ARG A 77 -1.78 -12.55 0.48
C ARG A 77 -1.87 -14.05 0.75
N PRO A 78 -0.99 -14.65 1.56
CA PRO A 78 -1.15 -16.04 1.94
C PRO A 78 -2.56 -16.20 2.53
N PRO A 79 -3.29 -17.27 2.20
CA PRO A 79 -4.60 -17.50 2.78
C PRO A 79 -4.46 -17.44 4.31
N ARG A 80 -5.32 -16.67 4.97
CA ARG A 80 -5.38 -16.66 6.44
C ARG A 80 -5.59 -18.12 6.87
N LYS A 81 -4.64 -18.69 7.60
CA LYS A 81 -4.81 -20.02 8.20
C LYS A 81 -6.10 -19.95 9.05
N PRO A 82 -7.06 -20.86 8.87
CA PRO A 82 -8.23 -20.89 9.75
C PRO A 82 -7.71 -21.15 11.16
N THR A 83 -7.94 -20.19 12.05
CA THR A 83 -7.66 -20.35 13.48
C THR A 83 -8.68 -21.34 14.01
N VAL A 84 -8.30 -22.61 14.09
CA VAL A 84 -9.07 -23.67 14.72
C VAL A 84 -8.91 -23.51 16.24
N ASP A 85 -9.49 -22.46 16.82
CA ASP A 85 -9.53 -22.29 18.29
C ASP A 85 -10.63 -21.30 18.72
N ARG A 86 -11.88 -21.62 18.37
CA ARG A 86 -13.03 -21.04 19.06
C ARG A 86 -14.11 -22.07 19.39
N LEU A 87 -13.68 -23.28 19.72
CA LEU A 87 -14.57 -24.35 20.19
C LEU A 87 -14.37 -24.57 21.68
N LEU A 88 -14.66 -23.54 22.50
CA LEU A 88 -14.79 -23.66 23.97
C LEU A 88 -15.33 -22.38 24.62
N GLN A 89 -16.36 -21.75 24.03
CA GLN A 89 -17.17 -20.74 24.73
C GLN A 89 -18.65 -20.92 24.35
N SER A 90 -19.18 -22.11 24.64
CA SER A 90 -20.63 -22.32 24.75
C SER A 90 -20.86 -23.21 25.97
N GLY A 91 -20.75 -22.58 27.13
CA GLY A 91 -20.97 -23.21 28.42
C GLY A 91 -21.05 -22.12 29.46
N ASN A 92 -22.22 -21.96 30.06
CA ASN A 92 -22.55 -21.09 31.19
C ASN A 92 -22.93 -19.64 30.87
N VAL A 93 -24.13 -19.46 30.32
CA VAL A 93 -24.96 -18.28 30.63
C VAL A 93 -26.39 -18.75 30.86
N LEU A 94 -26.73 -19.19 32.09
CA LEU A 94 -27.99 -18.92 32.82
C LEU A 94 -28.12 -19.82 34.07
N ALA A 95 -27.30 -19.60 35.09
CA ALA A 95 -27.53 -20.20 36.41
C ALA A 95 -27.11 -19.22 37.50
N GLN A 96 -27.92 -18.16 37.68
CA GLN A 96 -27.99 -17.37 38.91
C GLN A 96 -29.18 -16.39 38.81
N ARG A 97 -30.37 -16.90 39.14
CA ARG A 97 -31.48 -16.10 39.68
C ARG A 97 -32.02 -16.84 40.89
N VAL A 98 -31.30 -16.71 42.00
CA VAL A 98 -31.79 -17.06 43.34
C VAL A 98 -31.46 -15.89 44.26
N ALA A 99 -32.48 -15.48 45.02
CA ALA A 99 -32.46 -14.67 46.23
C ALA A 99 -32.25 -13.14 46.11
N ALA A 100 -33.37 -12.42 46.06
CA ALA A 100 -33.61 -11.22 46.86
C ALA A 100 -35.10 -11.27 47.28
N THR A 101 -35.43 -11.95 48.37
CA THR A 101 -35.60 -11.44 49.75
C THR A 101 -36.77 -10.46 49.94
N ALA A 102 -37.76 -10.96 50.71
CA ALA A 102 -38.62 -10.29 51.70
C ALA A 102 -39.51 -9.12 51.24
#